data_AF-A0A2S9INK5-F1
#
_entry.id   AF-A0A2S9INK5-F1
#
_cell.length_a   1.000
_cell.length_b   1.000
_cell.length_c   1.000
_cell.angle_alpha   90.00
_cell.angle_beta   90.00
_cell.angle_gamma   90.00
#
_symmetry.space_group_name_H-M   'P 1'
#
loop_
_entity.id
_entity.type
_entity.pdbx_description
1 polymer ?
#
loop_
_entity_poly.entity_id
_entity_poly.type
_entity_poly.pdbx_seq_one_letter_code
_entity_poly.pdbx_strand_id
1 'polypeptide(L)'
;MNIGEIAERFIRAAEVERASHEHVGPAPLRAQQLPYVHDHVDKNGWGKSPLMRVVKKGRLIQGDWLEVGEDPLAEERKAFWERLGLMPTSEELSQLEGLYDMLIKVDDHGERRALLAWARAKVGGKAFRRWCFQVEGIHPETGRRRKDRALAKISTALARSDIQNSKTDCSTLLPCDHEISDILDTVEEDAGRREGLNNWAADDAFSSFIAEQKHDFSWAQKRNEMRRRQREKKRQQAA
;
A
#
# COMPACT_ATOMS: atom_id res chain seq x y z
N MET A 1 1.37 17.19 -15.37
CA MET A 1 1.29 15.72 -15.19
C MET A 1 0.06 15.41 -14.35
N ASN A 2 -0.79 14.48 -14.81
CA ASN A 2 -2.03 14.14 -14.12
C ASN A 2 -1.79 13.25 -12.90
N ILE A 3 -2.73 13.22 -11.96
CA ILE A 3 -2.64 12.36 -10.75
C ILE A 3 -2.53 10.87 -11.14
N GLY A 4 -3.24 10.44 -12.18
CA GLY A 4 -3.17 9.07 -12.70
C GLY A 4 -1.76 8.70 -13.21
N GLU A 5 -1.15 9.57 -14.02
CA GLU A 5 0.21 9.37 -14.54
C GLU A 5 1.26 9.30 -13.43
N ILE A 6 1.12 10.16 -12.40
CA ILE A 6 1.98 10.10 -11.20
C ILE A 6 1.82 8.74 -10.52
N ALA A 7 0.58 8.31 -10.31
CA ALA A 7 0.27 7.03 -9.66
C ALA A 7 0.83 5.83 -10.43
N GLU A 8 0.69 5.81 -11.76
CA GLU A 8 1.23 4.76 -12.63
C GLU A 8 2.75 4.69 -12.58
N ARG A 9 3.44 5.84 -12.57
CA ARG A 9 4.91 5.86 -12.42
C ARG A 9 5.36 5.25 -11.09
N PHE A 10 4.65 5.52 -9.99
CA PHE A 10 4.96 4.90 -8.71
C PHE A 10 4.67 3.39 -8.69
N ILE A 11 3.61 2.93 -9.35
CA ILE A 11 3.30 1.50 -9.45
C ILE A 11 4.38 0.80 -10.28
N ARG A 12 4.71 1.32 -11.47
CA ARG A 12 5.74 0.75 -12.34
C ARG A 12 7.10 0.68 -11.65
N ALA A 13 7.47 1.71 -10.92
CA ALA A 13 8.69 1.69 -10.11
C ALA A 13 8.68 0.63 -9.01
N ALA A 14 7.54 0.41 -8.35
CA ALA A 14 7.43 -0.66 -7.37
C ALA A 14 7.51 -2.06 -8.03
N GLU A 15 7.12 -2.18 -9.30
CA GLU A 15 7.34 -3.40 -10.10
C GLU A 15 8.82 -3.61 -10.38
N VAL A 16 9.51 -2.56 -10.82
CA VAL A 16 10.97 -2.58 -11.06
C VAL A 16 11.73 -2.88 -9.77
N GLU A 17 11.41 -2.22 -8.65
CA GLU A 17 12.03 -2.47 -7.35
C GLU A 17 11.84 -3.93 -6.90
N ARG A 18 10.67 -4.51 -7.19
CA ARG A 18 10.40 -5.92 -6.87
C ARG A 18 11.13 -6.87 -7.81
N ALA A 19 11.23 -6.53 -9.09
CA ALA A 19 11.95 -7.31 -10.10
C ALA A 19 13.46 -7.25 -9.87
N SER A 20 13.95 -6.09 -9.42
CA SER A 20 15.32 -5.89 -8.98
C SER A 20 15.56 -6.74 -7.74
N HIS A 21 16.21 -7.89 -7.93
CA HIS A 21 16.63 -8.70 -6.81
C HIS A 21 17.73 -7.92 -6.07
N GLU A 22 17.47 -7.51 -4.83
CA GLU A 22 18.46 -6.88 -3.92
C GLU A 22 19.71 -7.75 -3.70
N HIS A 23 19.70 -9.00 -4.19
CA HIS A 23 20.82 -9.92 -4.14
C HIS A 23 21.41 -10.13 -5.53
N VAL A 24 22.59 -9.55 -5.74
CA VAL A 24 23.52 -9.96 -6.78
C VAL A 24 24.31 -11.15 -6.23
N GLY A 25 23.97 -12.36 -6.67
CA GLY A 25 24.47 -13.63 -6.16
C GLY A 25 23.41 -14.74 -6.21
N PRO A 26 23.81 -16.02 -6.08
CA PRO A 26 22.87 -17.12 -5.93
C PRO A 26 21.94 -16.86 -4.74
N ALA A 27 20.68 -17.30 -4.83
CA ALA A 27 19.69 -17.09 -3.77
C ALA A 27 20.27 -17.56 -2.43
N PRO A 28 20.08 -16.81 -1.32
CA PRO A 28 20.59 -17.21 -0.02
C PRO A 28 20.09 -18.61 0.30
N LEU A 29 21.03 -19.53 0.44
CA LEU A 29 20.75 -20.95 0.64
C LEU A 29 19.99 -21.11 1.95
N ARG A 30 18.68 -21.38 1.84
CA ARG A 30 17.89 -21.88 2.96
C ARG A 30 18.43 -23.26 3.32
N ALA A 31 18.55 -23.58 4.61
CA ALA A 31 19.18 -24.79 5.13
C ALA A 31 18.93 -26.03 4.24
N GLN A 32 19.91 -26.33 3.40
CA GLN A 32 19.98 -27.52 2.55
C GLN A 32 21.34 -28.14 2.81
N GLN A 33 21.41 -29.47 2.82
CA GLN A 33 22.67 -30.16 2.76
C GLN A 33 23.29 -29.86 1.40
N LEU A 34 24.34 -29.04 1.37
CA LEU A 34 25.01 -28.68 0.14
C LEU A 34 25.72 -29.93 -0.38
N PRO A 35 25.32 -30.49 -1.53
CA PRO A 35 26.18 -31.46 -2.20
C PRO A 35 27.50 -30.78 -2.54
N TYR A 36 28.60 -31.55 -2.55
CA TYR A 36 29.91 -31.05 -2.91
C TYR A 36 29.86 -30.32 -4.26
N VAL A 37 30.08 -29.01 -4.26
CA VAL A 37 30.14 -28.19 -5.48
C VAL A 37 31.60 -28.10 -5.88
N HIS A 38 31.94 -28.56 -7.09
CA HIS A 38 33.29 -28.45 -7.62
C HIS A 38 33.71 -26.99 -7.77
N ASP A 39 34.88 -26.65 -7.21
CA ASP A 39 35.47 -25.32 -7.35
C ASP A 39 35.87 -25.03 -8.80
N HIS A 40 35.99 -23.74 -9.13
CA HIS A 40 36.43 -23.30 -10.48
C HIS A 40 37.78 -23.90 -10.89
N VAL A 41 38.64 -24.17 -9.90
CA VAL A 41 39.95 -24.83 -10.08
C VAL A 41 39.79 -26.31 -10.44
N ASP A 42 38.85 -27.01 -9.80
CA ASP A 42 38.53 -28.41 -10.11
C ASP A 42 37.96 -28.54 -11.53
N LYS A 43 37.02 -27.66 -11.90
CA LYS A 43 36.36 -27.65 -13.21
C LYS A 43 37.31 -27.31 -14.37
N ASN A 44 38.32 -26.46 -14.14
CA ASN A 44 39.33 -26.12 -15.15
C ASN A 44 40.28 -27.28 -15.49
N GLY A 45 40.33 -28.33 -14.66
CA GLY A 45 41.06 -29.57 -14.92
C GLY A 45 40.27 -30.57 -15.78
N TRP A 46 38.97 -30.36 -15.94
CA TRP A 46 38.13 -31.22 -16.77
C TRP A 46 38.41 -30.92 -18.24
N GLY A 47 38.90 -31.93 -18.96
CA GLY A 47 39.04 -31.87 -20.42
C GLY A 47 40.39 -31.40 -20.98
N LYS A 48 41.54 -31.78 -20.40
CA LYS A 48 42.83 -31.64 -21.11
C LYS A 48 43.42 -32.99 -21.55
N SER A 49 42.93 -33.40 -22.72
CA SER A 49 43.47 -34.33 -23.72
C SER A 49 42.94 -35.78 -23.75
N PRO A 50 42.77 -36.38 -24.95
CA PRO A 50 42.20 -37.73 -25.14
C PRO A 50 43.19 -38.87 -24.88
N LEU A 51 44.36 -38.58 -24.31
CA LEU A 51 45.48 -39.51 -24.29
C LEU A 51 46.16 -39.57 -22.92
N MET A 52 45.72 -40.50 -22.08
CA MET A 52 46.48 -41.70 -21.72
C MET A 52 45.68 -42.51 -20.69
N ARG A 53 45.44 -43.78 -21.00
CA ARG A 53 44.97 -44.77 -20.01
C ARG A 53 46.10 -44.98 -18.99
N VAL A 54 46.04 -44.32 -17.84
CA VAL A 54 46.99 -44.58 -16.76
C VAL A 54 46.57 -45.88 -16.06
N VAL A 55 47.29 -46.96 -16.33
CA VAL A 55 47.13 -48.23 -15.61
C VAL A 55 47.88 -48.12 -14.30
N LYS A 56 47.17 -47.89 -13.19
CA LYS A 56 47.75 -48.01 -11.84
C LYS A 56 47.33 -49.36 -11.26
N LYS A 57 48.30 -50.25 -11.02
CA LYS A 57 48.07 -51.62 -10.51
C LYS A 57 47.09 -52.47 -11.36
N GLY A 58 47.22 -52.44 -12.68
CA GLY A 58 46.44 -53.32 -13.57
C GLY A 58 44.93 -53.01 -13.66
N ARG A 59 44.45 -51.92 -13.02
CA ARG A 59 43.07 -51.45 -13.18
C ARG A 59 43.03 -50.24 -14.09
N LEU A 60 42.14 -50.30 -15.08
CA LEU A 60 41.75 -49.16 -15.88
C LEU A 60 40.99 -48.20 -14.96
N ILE A 61 41.64 -47.09 -14.60
CA ILE A 61 40.93 -45.97 -13.97
C ILE A 61 40.30 -45.20 -15.14
N GLN A 62 38.99 -45.40 -15.36
CA GLN A 62 38.21 -44.44 -16.13
C GLN A 62 38.26 -43.14 -15.32
N GLY A 63 39.00 -42.16 -15.83
CA GLY A 63 38.79 -40.79 -15.39
C GLY A 63 37.37 -40.37 -15.80
N ASP A 64 36.79 -39.46 -15.03
CA ASP A 64 35.54 -38.79 -15.41
C ASP A 64 35.87 -37.83 -16.55
N TRP A 65 35.92 -38.37 -17.77
CA TRP A 65 36.12 -37.61 -18.98
C TRP A 65 34.75 -37.15 -19.49
N LEU A 66 34.70 -35.91 -19.91
CA LEU A 66 33.54 -35.31 -20.55
C LEU A 66 33.42 -35.84 -21.99
N GLU A 67 32.22 -36.20 -22.42
CA GLU A 67 32.01 -36.65 -23.80
C GLU A 67 32.18 -35.50 -24.80
N VAL A 68 32.49 -35.82 -26.06
CA VAL A 68 32.72 -34.81 -27.11
C VAL A 68 31.41 -34.08 -27.40
N GLY A 69 31.29 -32.84 -26.90
CA GLY A 69 30.12 -31.97 -27.11
C GLY A 69 29.32 -31.66 -25.85
N GLU A 70 29.64 -32.27 -24.71
CA GLU A 70 29.11 -31.84 -23.43
C GLU A 70 29.90 -30.61 -22.93
N ASP A 71 29.19 -29.55 -22.56
CA ASP A 71 29.76 -28.34 -21.96
C ASP A 71 29.08 -28.12 -20.58
N PRO A 72 29.68 -28.54 -19.45
CA PRO A 72 29.09 -28.38 -18.12
C PRO A 72 28.94 -26.91 -17.73
N LEU A 73 29.69 -26.01 -18.39
CA LEU A 73 29.55 -24.55 -18.25
C LEU A 73 28.45 -23.93 -19.12
N ALA A 74 27.83 -24.68 -20.03
CA ALA A 74 26.76 -24.13 -20.87
C ALA A 74 25.53 -23.74 -20.04
N GLU A 75 25.21 -24.52 -19.01
CA GLU A 75 24.11 -24.22 -18.08
C GLU A 75 24.41 -22.98 -17.24
N GLU A 76 25.65 -22.85 -16.74
CA GLU A 76 26.08 -21.67 -15.97
C GLU A 76 26.06 -20.40 -16.83
N ARG A 77 26.48 -20.48 -18.10
CA ARG A 77 26.41 -19.36 -19.06
C ARG A 77 24.97 -18.99 -19.39
N LYS A 78 24.10 -19.97 -19.67
CA LYS A 78 22.67 -19.72 -19.91
C LYS A 78 22.03 -19.06 -18.69
N ALA A 79 22.25 -19.60 -17.50
CA ALA A 79 21.75 -19.02 -16.25
C ALA A 79 22.27 -17.61 -16.00
N PHE A 80 23.52 -17.31 -16.35
CA PHE A 80 24.09 -15.97 -16.27
C PHE A 80 23.39 -14.98 -17.21
N TRP A 81 23.15 -15.36 -18.46
CA TRP A 81 22.47 -14.49 -19.44
C TRP A 81 20.98 -14.34 -19.16
N GLU A 82 20.30 -15.41 -18.72
CA GLU A 82 18.92 -15.36 -18.21
C GLU A 82 18.82 -14.44 -17.00
N ARG A 83 19.84 -14.45 -16.12
CA ARG A 83 19.94 -13.53 -14.99
C ARG A 83 20.16 -12.09 -15.41
N LEU A 84 20.97 -11.83 -16.44
CA LEU A 84 21.13 -10.47 -16.98
C LEU A 84 19.83 -9.94 -17.59
N GLY A 85 19.02 -10.80 -18.21
CA GLY A 85 17.69 -10.43 -18.71
C GLY A 85 16.68 -10.07 -17.61
N LEU A 86 16.96 -10.42 -16.35
CA LEU A 86 16.14 -10.10 -15.18
C LEU A 86 16.58 -8.80 -14.47
N MET A 87 17.69 -8.19 -14.88
CA MET A 87 18.15 -6.93 -14.29
C MET A 87 17.33 -5.76 -14.84
N PRO A 88 17.01 -4.76 -14.01
CA PRO A 88 16.38 -3.52 -14.48
C PRO A 88 17.21 -2.88 -15.59
N THR A 89 16.53 -2.42 -16.63
CA THR A 89 17.16 -1.64 -17.69
C THR A 89 17.65 -0.29 -17.18
N SER A 90 18.63 0.33 -17.85
CA SER A 90 19.12 1.66 -17.48
C SER A 90 18.01 2.72 -17.50
N GLU A 91 17.05 2.59 -18.42
CA GLU A 91 15.88 3.47 -18.51
C GLU A 91 14.97 3.33 -17.28
N GLU A 92 14.76 2.10 -16.80
CA GLU A 92 13.98 1.84 -15.58
C GLU A 92 14.68 2.39 -14.34
N LEU A 93 16.01 2.30 -14.25
CA LEU A 93 16.78 2.92 -13.17
C LEU A 93 16.68 4.45 -13.20
N SER A 94 16.77 5.07 -14.37
CA SER A 94 16.57 6.52 -14.51
C SER A 94 15.14 6.94 -14.13
N GLN A 95 14.13 6.12 -14.42
CA GLN A 95 12.76 6.36 -13.98
C GLN A 95 12.62 6.28 -12.45
N LEU A 96 13.34 5.35 -11.79
CA LEU A 96 13.40 5.28 -10.32
C LEU A 96 14.05 6.53 -9.72
N GLU A 97 15.14 7.01 -10.29
CA GLU A 97 15.79 8.26 -9.85
C GLU A 97 14.83 9.45 -9.93
N GLY A 98 14.10 9.58 -11.04
CA GLY A 98 13.09 10.63 -11.21
C GLY A 98 11.92 10.55 -10.21
N LEU A 99 11.67 9.39 -9.58
CA LEU A 99 10.70 9.31 -8.48
C LEU A 99 11.19 9.95 -7.20
N TYR A 100 12.48 9.85 -6.89
CA TYR A 100 13.03 10.47 -5.68
C TYR A 100 12.87 11.98 -5.72
N ASP A 101 13.08 12.60 -6.89
CA ASP A 101 12.82 14.02 -7.10
C ASP A 101 11.35 14.40 -6.86
N MET A 102 10.40 13.53 -7.20
CA MET A 102 8.99 13.74 -6.90
C MET A 102 8.67 13.54 -5.42
N LEU A 103 9.29 12.57 -4.75
CA LEU A 103 9.10 12.34 -3.31
C LEU A 103 9.65 13.49 -2.47
N ILE A 104 10.76 14.10 -2.87
CA ILE A 104 11.36 15.25 -2.18
C ILE A 104 10.35 16.41 -2.08
N LYS A 105 9.47 16.59 -3.09
CA LYS A 105 8.44 17.64 -3.11
C LYS A 105 7.35 17.49 -2.04
N VAL A 106 7.20 16.31 -1.43
CA VAL A 106 6.24 16.08 -0.34
C VAL A 106 6.95 16.28 0.98
N ASP A 107 6.64 17.29 1.79
CA ASP A 107 7.42 17.54 3.02
C ASP A 107 7.22 16.49 4.13
N ASP A 108 6.01 15.92 4.24
CA ASP A 108 5.69 14.98 5.31
C ASP A 108 6.21 13.56 5.03
N HIS A 109 7.02 13.03 5.95
CA HIS A 109 7.53 11.67 5.90
C HIS A 109 6.42 10.61 5.98
N GLY A 110 5.33 10.88 6.72
CA GLY A 110 4.20 9.95 6.82
C GLY A 110 3.46 9.79 5.49
N GLU A 111 3.27 10.89 4.77
CA GLU A 111 2.68 10.91 3.43
C GLU A 111 3.56 10.20 2.39
N ARG A 112 4.88 10.46 2.38
CA ARG A 112 5.84 9.76 1.50
C ARG A 112 5.77 8.24 1.71
N ARG A 113 5.82 7.80 2.97
CA ARG A 113 5.78 6.37 3.32
C ARG A 113 4.46 5.72 2.94
N ALA A 114 3.33 6.39 3.17
CA ALA A 114 2.01 5.91 2.77
C ALA A 114 1.89 5.72 1.26
N LEU A 115 2.44 6.65 0.47
CA LEU A 115 2.44 6.56 -0.98
C LEU A 115 3.29 5.38 -1.49
N LEU A 116 4.51 5.22 -0.96
CA LEU A 116 5.38 4.09 -1.32
C LEU A 116 4.78 2.74 -0.92
N ALA A 117 4.22 2.64 0.28
CA ALA A 117 3.59 1.42 0.75
C ALA A 117 2.35 1.06 -0.07
N TRP A 118 1.57 2.06 -0.50
CA TRP A 118 0.44 1.86 -1.39
C TRP A 118 0.88 1.35 -2.76
N ALA A 119 1.92 1.94 -3.35
CA ALA A 119 2.46 1.49 -4.64
C ALA A 119 2.93 0.03 -4.57
N ARG A 120 3.72 -0.33 -3.54
CA ARG A 120 4.16 -1.71 -3.29
C ARG A 120 3.00 -2.68 -3.06
N ALA A 121 1.89 -2.22 -2.45
CA ALA A 121 0.71 -3.05 -2.26
C ALA A 121 -0.02 -3.35 -3.58
N LYS A 122 0.04 -2.45 -4.57
CA LYS A 122 -0.60 -2.66 -5.89
C LYS A 122 0.11 -3.70 -6.74
N VAL A 123 1.43 -3.80 -6.59
CA VAL A 123 2.28 -4.77 -7.28
C VAL A 123 2.16 -6.19 -6.69
N GLY A 124 1.50 -6.35 -5.54
CA GLY A 124 1.31 -7.67 -4.90
C GLY A 124 2.29 -7.95 -3.75
N GLY A 125 2.78 -6.90 -3.07
CA GLY A 125 3.51 -7.01 -1.81
C GLY A 125 2.58 -7.12 -0.59
N LYS A 126 3.03 -6.59 0.56
CA LYS A 126 2.20 -6.51 1.78
C LYS A 126 0.94 -5.68 1.49
N ALA A 127 -0.24 -6.21 1.84
CA ALA A 127 -1.49 -5.47 1.69
C ALA A 127 -1.45 -4.13 2.44
N PHE A 128 -1.88 -3.04 1.79
CA PHE A 128 -1.84 -1.69 2.36
C PHE A 128 -2.51 -1.59 3.73
N ARG A 129 -3.67 -2.25 3.89
CA ARG A 129 -4.37 -2.35 5.19
C ARG A 129 -3.48 -2.93 6.29
N ARG A 130 -2.75 -4.01 5.98
CA ARG A 130 -1.84 -4.68 6.93
C ARG A 130 -0.64 -3.79 7.24
N TRP A 131 -0.12 -3.07 6.25
CA TRP A 131 0.94 -2.09 6.47
C TRP A 131 0.49 -0.95 7.40
N CYS A 132 -0.71 -0.39 7.18
CA CYS A 132 -1.24 0.66 8.05
C CYS A 132 -1.29 0.21 9.52
N PHE A 133 -1.81 -0.99 9.79
CA PHE A 133 -1.92 -1.49 11.18
C PHE A 133 -0.58 -1.95 11.78
N GLN A 134 0.25 -2.69 11.04
CA GLN A 134 1.44 -3.35 11.60
C GLN A 134 2.71 -2.50 11.56
N VAL A 135 2.84 -1.61 10.57
CA VAL A 135 4.07 -0.83 10.36
C VAL A 135 3.94 0.60 10.86
N GLU A 136 2.80 1.25 10.63
CA GLU A 136 2.59 2.64 11.08
C GLU A 136 1.67 2.77 12.30
N GLY A 137 0.85 1.77 12.60
CA GLY A 137 -0.13 1.85 13.69
C GLY A 137 -1.30 2.81 13.41
N ILE A 138 -1.68 2.97 12.14
CA ILE A 138 -2.66 3.95 11.67
C ILE A 138 -3.90 3.27 11.11
N HIS A 139 -5.06 3.91 11.23
CA HIS A 139 -6.29 3.45 10.59
C HIS A 139 -6.18 3.49 9.05
N PRO A 140 -6.67 2.48 8.29
CA PRO A 140 -6.54 2.43 6.84
C PRO A 140 -7.06 3.66 6.09
N GLU A 141 -8.12 4.31 6.58
CA GLU A 141 -8.66 5.53 5.97
C GLU A 141 -7.70 6.70 6.06
N THR A 142 -7.04 6.88 7.20
CA THR A 142 -6.01 7.91 7.38
C THR A 142 -4.84 7.65 6.43
N GLY A 143 -4.45 6.37 6.24
CA GLY A 143 -3.46 5.98 5.24
C GLY A 143 -3.88 6.35 3.81
N ARG A 144 -5.14 6.11 3.42
CA ARG A 144 -5.67 6.49 2.10
C ARG A 144 -5.61 8.00 1.90
N ARG A 145 -6.04 8.78 2.89
CA ARG A 145 -6.00 10.25 2.85
C ARG A 145 -4.57 10.79 2.74
N ARG A 146 -3.62 10.23 3.49
CA ARG A 146 -2.19 10.60 3.36
C ARG A 146 -1.67 10.35 1.96
N LYS A 147 -2.01 9.20 1.37
CA LYS A 147 -1.65 8.88 -0.02
C LYS A 147 -2.30 9.86 -1.02
N ASP A 148 -3.59 10.16 -0.89
CA ASP A 148 -4.27 11.09 -1.79
C ASP A 148 -3.71 12.53 -1.67
N ARG A 149 -3.34 12.96 -0.45
CA ARG A 149 -2.63 14.23 -0.21
C ARG A 149 -1.25 14.25 -0.82
N ALA A 150 -0.47 13.19 -0.66
CA ALA A 150 0.86 13.08 -1.26
C ALA A 150 0.77 13.24 -2.79
N LEU A 151 -0.18 12.56 -3.43
CA LEU A 151 -0.42 12.68 -4.86
C LEU A 151 -0.83 14.11 -5.26
N ALA A 152 -1.71 14.75 -4.49
CA ALA A 152 -2.12 16.13 -4.72
C ALA A 152 -0.97 17.13 -4.52
N LYS A 153 -0.08 16.92 -3.54
CA LYS A 153 1.12 17.74 -3.33
C LYS A 153 2.10 17.60 -4.47
N ILE A 154 2.32 16.39 -4.98
CA ILE A 154 3.20 16.16 -6.13
C ILE A 154 2.61 16.81 -7.39
N SER A 155 1.31 16.64 -7.65
CA SER A 155 0.67 17.25 -8.82
C SER A 155 0.68 18.77 -8.74
N THR A 156 0.40 19.35 -7.58
CA THR A 156 0.48 20.81 -7.37
C THR A 156 1.91 21.31 -7.46
N ALA A 157 2.91 20.61 -6.90
CA ALA A 157 4.31 21.02 -7.00
C ALA A 157 4.85 20.94 -8.44
N LEU A 158 4.37 19.97 -9.24
CA LEU A 158 4.67 19.89 -10.67
C LEU A 158 3.95 20.95 -11.50
N ALA A 159 2.77 21.40 -11.07
CA ALA A 159 2.08 22.52 -11.73
C ALA A 159 2.63 23.89 -11.27
N ARG A 160 3.10 24.00 -10.02
CA ARG A 160 3.69 25.19 -9.41
C ARG A 160 5.13 25.45 -9.84
N SER A 161 5.83 24.50 -10.46
CA SER A 161 7.14 24.84 -11.06
C SER A 161 7.02 25.96 -12.10
N ASP A 162 5.83 26.15 -12.67
CA ASP A 162 5.54 27.16 -13.69
C ASP A 162 4.85 28.42 -13.10
N ILE A 163 4.47 28.42 -11.80
CA ILE A 163 3.61 29.45 -11.18
C ILE A 163 4.11 29.80 -9.76
N GLN A 164 4.11 31.08 -9.38
CA GLN A 164 4.57 31.54 -8.06
C GLN A 164 3.93 30.78 -6.87
N ASN A 165 4.76 30.49 -5.85
CA ASN A 165 4.42 29.70 -4.66
C ASN A 165 3.32 30.34 -3.79
N SER A 166 2.06 29.95 -3.98
CA SER A 166 0.97 30.23 -3.03
C SER A 166 0.83 29.08 -2.03
N LYS A 167 1.04 29.36 -0.74
CA LYS A 167 0.88 28.41 0.37
C LYS A 167 -0.60 28.19 0.68
N THR A 168 -1.30 27.44 -0.17
CA THR A 168 -2.65 26.93 0.15
C THR A 168 -2.52 25.52 0.72
N ASP A 169 -1.89 25.40 1.89
CA ASP A 169 -1.82 24.13 2.61
C ASP A 169 -3.16 23.94 3.33
N CYS A 170 -4.04 23.10 2.76
CA CYS A 170 -5.28 22.71 3.40
C CYS A 170 -4.98 21.83 4.63
N SER A 171 -4.70 22.48 5.76
CA SER A 171 -4.59 21.83 7.07
C SER A 171 -5.94 21.19 7.43
N THR A 172 -6.07 19.88 7.23
CA THR A 172 -7.28 19.12 7.59
C THR A 172 -6.88 17.91 8.44
N LEU A 173 -6.36 18.16 9.63
CA LEU A 173 -6.20 17.11 10.63
C LEU A 173 -7.50 16.81 11.40
N LEU A 174 -8.65 17.33 10.95
CA LEU A 174 -9.98 17.04 11.50
C LEU A 174 -11.07 16.98 10.40
N PRO A 175 -12.20 16.28 10.66
CA PRO A 175 -13.20 15.90 9.66
C PRO A 175 -13.84 17.09 8.96
N CYS A 176 -14.24 16.91 7.69
CA CYS A 176 -14.99 17.93 6.97
C CYS A 176 -16.40 18.14 7.53
N ASP A 177 -16.97 17.19 8.28
CA ASP A 177 -18.24 17.36 8.98
C ASP A 177 -18.28 16.51 10.26
N HIS A 178 -18.89 17.05 11.32
CA HIS A 178 -19.43 16.25 12.41
C HIS A 178 -20.90 15.96 12.05
N GLU A 179 -21.20 14.78 11.52
CA GLU A 179 -22.59 14.40 11.23
C GLU A 179 -23.35 14.11 12.53
N ILE A 180 -23.71 15.16 13.28
CA ILE A 180 -24.78 15.06 14.26
C ILE A 180 -26.11 15.19 13.53
N SER A 181 -26.48 14.17 12.74
CA SER A 181 -27.80 14.16 12.08
C SER A 181 -28.97 13.97 13.07
N ASP A 182 -28.67 13.62 14.32
CA ASP A 182 -29.65 13.33 15.37
C ASP A 182 -29.99 14.53 16.27
N ILE A 183 -29.26 15.65 16.18
CA ILE A 183 -29.54 16.88 16.94
C ILE A 183 -29.95 17.95 15.93
N LEU A 184 -31.20 18.41 16.02
CA LEU A 184 -31.66 19.56 15.25
C LEU A 184 -30.90 20.79 15.73
N ASP A 185 -30.39 21.58 14.78
CA ASP A 185 -29.76 22.86 15.04
C ASP A 185 -30.74 23.73 15.83
N THR A 186 -30.46 23.90 17.13
CA THR A 186 -31.38 24.55 18.09
C THR A 186 -31.03 26.04 18.26
N VAL A 187 -30.17 26.57 17.40
CA VAL A 187 -29.56 27.90 17.60
C VAL A 187 -30.32 29.03 16.90
N GLU A 188 -31.24 28.74 15.97
CA GLU A 188 -31.92 29.80 15.21
C GLU A 188 -33.35 30.18 15.65
N GLU A 189 -33.98 29.49 16.61
CA GLU A 189 -35.35 29.87 17.02
C GLU A 189 -35.50 30.02 18.54
N ASP A 190 -35.73 31.27 18.94
CA ASP A 190 -36.47 31.78 20.09
C ASP A 190 -36.39 31.03 21.44
N ALA A 191 -36.08 31.80 22.49
CA ALA A 191 -36.15 31.43 23.90
C ALA A 191 -37.60 31.20 24.42
N GLY A 192 -38.51 30.69 23.59
CA GLY A 192 -39.89 30.37 23.91
C GLY A 192 -40.11 28.86 23.92
N ARG A 193 -40.31 28.32 25.13
CA ARG A 193 -40.70 26.92 25.47
C ARG A 193 -39.96 25.80 24.72
N ARG A 194 -39.13 25.08 25.48
CA ARG A 194 -38.36 23.92 25.05
C ARG A 194 -39.22 22.65 24.92
N GLU A 195 -40.24 22.68 24.06
CA GLU A 195 -41.20 21.57 23.84
C GLU A 195 -40.72 20.53 22.79
N GLY A 196 -39.41 20.29 22.71
CA GLY A 196 -38.82 19.32 21.78
C GLY A 196 -38.50 17.99 22.44
N LEU A 197 -38.80 16.86 21.77
CA LEU A 197 -38.48 15.49 22.22
C LEU A 197 -36.97 15.23 22.43
N ASN A 198 -36.13 16.12 21.91
CA ASN A 198 -34.67 16.04 21.94
C ASN A 198 -34.04 16.91 23.06
N ASN A 199 -34.86 17.62 23.84
CA ASN A 199 -34.40 18.41 24.98
C ASN A 199 -34.58 17.61 26.26
N TRP A 200 -33.47 17.34 26.96
CA TRP A 200 -33.49 16.69 28.28
C TRP A 200 -34.26 17.52 29.34
N ALA A 201 -34.43 18.82 29.10
CA ALA A 201 -35.18 19.73 29.96
C ALA A 201 -36.63 19.99 29.47
N ALA A 202 -37.20 19.12 28.62
CA ALA A 202 -38.61 19.22 28.24
C ALA A 202 -39.53 18.84 29.43
N ASP A 203 -40.63 19.55 29.61
CA ASP A 203 -41.55 19.35 30.74
C ASP A 203 -42.17 17.93 30.75
N ASP A 204 -42.34 17.32 29.57
CA ASP A 204 -42.81 15.93 29.40
C ASP A 204 -41.74 14.86 29.73
N ALA A 205 -40.47 15.24 29.92
CA ALA A 205 -39.37 14.28 30.10
C ALA A 205 -39.27 13.73 31.54
N PHE A 206 -39.84 14.44 32.51
CA PHE A 206 -39.84 14.02 33.92
C PHE A 206 -41.24 13.61 34.34
N SER A 207 -41.46 12.31 34.57
CA SER A 207 -42.66 11.87 35.25
C SER A 207 -42.62 12.30 36.72
N SER A 208 -43.62 13.05 37.17
CA SER A 208 -43.76 13.39 38.58
C SER A 208 -43.92 12.12 39.41
N PHE A 209 -42.86 11.73 40.15
CA PHE A 209 -42.86 10.56 41.03
C PHE A 209 -43.92 10.58 42.15
N ILE A 210 -44.61 11.73 42.32
CA ILE A 210 -45.53 12.01 43.43
C ILE A 210 -47.01 11.83 43.03
N ALA A 211 -47.34 11.77 41.74
CA ALA A 211 -48.72 11.59 41.29
C ALA A 211 -48.91 10.21 40.65
N GLU A 212 -49.93 9.46 41.09
CA GLU A 212 -50.42 8.21 40.46
C GLU A 212 -51.07 8.47 39.07
N GLN A 213 -50.45 9.30 38.24
CA GLN A 213 -50.88 9.49 36.86
C GLN A 213 -50.23 8.44 35.98
N LYS A 214 -51.09 7.75 35.20
CA LYS A 214 -50.69 6.74 34.22
C LYS A 214 -49.66 7.35 33.27
N HIS A 215 -48.60 6.58 32.97
CA HIS A 215 -47.55 6.99 32.04
C HIS A 215 -48.16 7.33 30.67
N ASP A 216 -48.04 8.59 30.25
CA ASP A 216 -48.47 9.03 28.94
C ASP A 216 -47.44 8.59 27.88
N PHE A 217 -47.80 7.60 27.06
CA PHE A 217 -47.01 7.12 25.92
C PHE A 217 -47.08 8.04 24.69
N SER A 218 -47.52 9.29 24.86
CA SER A 218 -47.61 10.30 23.79
C SER A 218 -46.25 10.52 23.11
N TRP A 219 -45.15 10.40 23.86
CA TRP A 219 -43.78 10.49 23.34
C TRP A 219 -43.47 9.39 22.30
N ALA A 220 -43.96 8.17 22.52
CA ALA A 220 -43.71 7.03 21.64
C ALA A 220 -44.44 7.19 20.30
N GLN A 221 -45.65 7.76 20.35
CA GLN A 221 -46.42 8.13 19.17
C GLN A 221 -45.73 9.25 18.38
N LYS A 222 -45.31 10.34 19.04
CA LYS A 222 -44.54 11.44 18.43
C LYS A 222 -43.26 10.92 17.73
N ARG A 223 -42.54 9.98 18.34
CA ARG A 223 -41.31 9.38 17.78
C ARG A 223 -41.55 8.43 16.60
N ASN A 224 -42.68 7.73 16.59
CA ASN A 224 -43.09 6.91 15.45
C ASN A 224 -43.47 7.77 14.24
N GLU A 225 -44.14 8.90 14.46
CA GLU A 225 -44.52 9.84 13.41
C GLU A 225 -43.29 10.49 12.75
N MET A 226 -42.29 10.89 13.54
CA MET A 226 -41.02 11.40 13.02
C MET A 226 -40.29 10.37 12.14
N ARG A 227 -40.27 9.10 12.56
CA ARG A 227 -39.70 8.01 11.74
C ARG A 227 -40.45 7.80 10.43
N ARG A 228 -41.77 8.02 10.39
CA ARG A 228 -42.56 7.97 9.15
C ARG A 228 -42.16 9.11 8.21
N ARG A 229 -42.13 10.35 8.70
CA ARG A 229 -41.74 11.54 7.90
C ARG A 229 -40.32 11.41 7.33
N GLN A 230 -39.36 10.87 8.08
CA GLN A 230 -38.00 10.64 7.58
C GLN A 230 -37.95 9.56 6.48
N ARG A 231 -38.73 8.49 6.61
CA ARG A 231 -38.84 7.45 5.57
C ARG A 231 -39.45 8.01 4.29
N GLU A 232 -40.45 8.88 4.41
CA GLU A 232 -41.05 9.57 3.26
C GLU A 232 -40.06 10.51 2.57
N LYS A 233 -39.32 11.34 3.33
CA LYS A 233 -38.25 12.19 2.77
C LYS A 233 -37.17 11.37 2.05
N LYS A 234 -36.72 10.25 2.62
CA LYS A 234 -35.76 9.34 1.98
C LYS A 234 -36.31 8.72 0.69
N ARG A 235 -37.62 8.42 0.64
CA ARG A 235 -38.27 7.91 -0.59
C ARG A 235 -38.37 8.99 -1.67
N GLN A 236 -38.63 10.24 -1.29
CA GLN A 236 -38.65 11.38 -2.23
C GLN A 236 -37.27 11.72 -2.77
N GLN A 237 -36.20 11.59 -1.99
CA GLN A 237 -34.83 11.81 -2.45
C GLN A 237 -34.27 10.69 -3.36
N ALA A 238 -34.90 9.51 -3.32
CA ALA A 238 -34.49 8.35 -4.10
C ALA A 238 -35.26 8.18 -5.42
N ALA A 239 -36.29 9.01 -5.67
CA ALA A 239 -37.06 9.07 -6.91
C ALA A 239 -36.60 10.26 -7.74
#